data_AF-A0A5J9UBZ2-F1
#
_entry.id   AF-A0A5J9UBZ2-F1
#
_cell.length_a   1.000
_cell.length_b   1.000
_cell.length_c   1.000
_cell.angle_alpha   90.00
_cell.angle_beta   90.00
_cell.angle_gamma   90.00
#
_symmetry.space_group_name_H-M   'P 1'
#
loop_
_entity.id
_entity.type
_entity.pdbx_description
1 polymer ?
#
loop_
_entity_poly.entity_id
_entity_poly.type
_entity_poly.pdbx_seq_one_letter_code
_entity_poly.pdbx_strand_id
1 'polypeptide(L)'
;MYVGPSRQYEFHYSVTMNIGDPAKPYFLDVDTGSDLTWLQCDAPCQSCNKVPHPLYRPTKNRIVPCADSLCTALYSGQGSNQKCTSPQQCDYRIKYTDNASSLGVLISDNFSLPLRNSSNVRPSLTFGCGYDQQVGKNGAVQAATDGLLGLGRGSISLLSQLKLQGITKNVLGHCLSSSGGGFLFFGDDNGAYFTNYYSPGSATLYFDRRSLGVKPMEVVLDSGSTYTYFPAQPYQAVVSALKSGLSKSLKQVSDPSLPLCWKGQKAFKSVFDVKKEFKSLFLSFANVKNAVMEIPPENYLIVTKNGNVCLGILDGTAAKLSFSIIGGSDGDIRQRENTAWMGARLMQ
;
A
#
# COMPACT_ATOMS: atom_id res chain seq x y z
N MET A 1 -16.59 -3.12 3.47
CA MET A 1 -16.00 -4.45 3.22
C MET A 1 -15.02 -4.76 4.35
N TYR A 2 -14.88 -6.03 4.74
CA TYR A 2 -13.89 -6.43 5.76
C TYR A 2 -12.51 -6.61 5.14
N VAL A 3 -11.49 -6.15 5.86
CA VAL A 3 -10.08 -6.28 5.48
C VAL A 3 -9.35 -7.00 6.60
N GLY A 4 -8.45 -7.91 6.23
CA GLY A 4 -7.61 -8.64 7.18
C GLY A 4 -6.19 -8.81 6.68
N PRO A 5 -5.27 -9.25 7.56
CA PRO A 5 -3.91 -9.57 7.16
C PRO A 5 -3.90 -10.71 6.13
N SER A 6 -2.96 -10.65 5.21
CA SER A 6 -2.77 -11.65 4.17
C SER A 6 -2.32 -12.98 4.79
N ARG A 7 -3.00 -14.08 4.46
CA ARG A 7 -2.88 -15.38 5.17
C ARG A 7 -1.49 -16.01 5.14
N GLN A 8 -0.59 -15.51 4.30
CA GLN A 8 0.74 -16.09 4.06
C GLN A 8 1.90 -15.12 4.32
N TYR A 9 1.63 -13.82 4.37
CA TYR A 9 2.61 -12.78 4.70
C TYR A 9 1.97 -11.82 5.70
N GLU A 10 2.45 -11.83 6.94
CA GLU A 10 1.95 -11.04 8.08
C GLU A 10 2.04 -9.52 7.88
N PHE A 11 2.50 -9.05 6.71
CA PHE A 11 2.90 -7.67 6.45
C PHE A 11 1.98 -6.91 5.48
N HIS A 12 0.97 -7.57 4.89
CA HIS A 12 0.10 -7.02 3.83
C HIS A 12 -1.37 -7.23 4.22
N TYR A 13 -2.25 -6.38 3.73
CA TYR A 13 -3.70 -6.48 3.97
C TYR A 13 -4.42 -6.89 2.71
N SER A 14 -5.39 -7.80 2.83
CA SER A 14 -6.19 -8.28 1.71
C SER A 14 -7.69 -8.10 1.95
N VAL A 15 -8.42 -7.92 0.85
CA VAL A 15 -9.88 -7.83 0.82
C VAL A 15 -10.45 -8.81 -0.19
N THR A 16 -11.62 -9.37 0.11
CA THR A 16 -12.34 -10.21 -0.85
C THR A 16 -13.17 -9.34 -1.78
N MET A 17 -12.91 -9.44 -3.09
CA MET A 17 -13.70 -8.83 -4.15
C MET A 17 -14.42 -9.91 -4.95
N ASN A 18 -15.71 -9.70 -5.21
CA ASN A 18 -16.52 -10.64 -6.01
C ASN A 18 -16.60 -10.14 -7.46
N ILE A 19 -16.04 -10.89 -8.40
CA ILE A 19 -15.83 -10.45 -9.79
C ILE A 19 -16.42 -11.47 -10.77
N GLY A 20 -17.03 -10.98 -11.85
CA GLY A 20 -17.59 -11.74 -12.97
C GLY A 20 -19.09 -12.02 -12.88
N ASP A 21 -19.56 -12.85 -13.82
CA ASP A 21 -20.94 -13.33 -13.88
C ASP A 21 -20.98 -14.85 -14.24
N PRO A 22 -21.31 -15.75 -13.30
CA PRO A 22 -21.65 -15.49 -11.90
C PRO A 22 -20.45 -14.93 -11.10
N ALA A 23 -20.73 -14.12 -10.08
CA ALA A 23 -19.71 -13.49 -9.26
C ALA A 23 -18.91 -14.54 -8.46
N LYS A 24 -17.58 -14.45 -8.50
CA LYS A 24 -16.65 -15.33 -7.78
C LYS A 24 -15.73 -14.53 -6.86
N PRO A 25 -15.37 -15.06 -5.68
CA PRO A 25 -14.50 -14.36 -4.74
C PRO A 25 -13.03 -14.42 -5.19
N TYR A 26 -12.32 -13.32 -5.01
CA TYR A 26 -10.87 -13.21 -5.16
C TYR A 26 -10.28 -12.38 -4.02
N PHE A 27 -9.13 -12.78 -3.51
CA PHE A 27 -8.39 -12.05 -2.50
C PHE A 27 -7.43 -11.08 -3.19
N LEU A 28 -7.61 -9.79 -2.95
CA LEU A 28 -6.75 -8.75 -3.52
C LEU A 28 -5.98 -8.05 -2.41
N ASP A 29 -4.67 -7.89 -2.60
CA ASP A 29 -3.85 -7.05 -1.71
C ASP A 29 -4.25 -5.59 -1.86
N VAL A 30 -4.43 -4.89 -0.74
CA VAL A 30 -4.85 -3.50 -0.69
C VAL A 30 -3.63 -2.61 -0.93
N ASP A 31 -3.64 -1.86 -2.04
CA ASP A 31 -2.54 -0.99 -2.43
C ASP A 31 -3.06 0.40 -2.76
N THR A 32 -2.66 1.39 -1.97
CA THR A 32 -3.06 2.79 -2.15
C THR A 32 -2.01 3.62 -2.88
N GLY A 33 -0.84 3.02 -3.15
CA GLY A 33 0.24 3.59 -3.93
C GLY A 33 0.11 3.37 -5.44
N SER A 34 -0.80 2.49 -5.91
CA SER A 34 -1.02 2.24 -7.34
C SER A 34 -2.47 2.41 -7.80
N ASP A 35 -2.65 2.87 -9.04
CA ASP A 35 -3.96 3.21 -9.59
C ASP A 35 -4.74 1.99 -10.09
N LEU A 36 -4.09 1.05 -10.76
CA LEU A 36 -4.77 -0.04 -11.46
C LEU A 36 -5.01 -1.23 -10.53
N THR A 37 -6.28 -1.60 -10.36
CA THR A 37 -6.65 -2.92 -9.86
C THR A 37 -6.37 -3.98 -10.92
N TRP A 38 -5.74 -5.09 -10.55
CA TRP A 38 -5.51 -6.21 -11.46
C TRP A 38 -5.68 -7.56 -10.77
N LEU A 39 -6.03 -8.57 -11.56
CA LEU A 39 -6.25 -9.95 -11.15
C LEU A 39 -5.48 -10.87 -12.07
N GLN A 40 -4.89 -11.94 -11.53
CA GLN A 40 -4.19 -12.93 -12.33
C GLN A 40 -5.19 -13.78 -13.14
N CYS A 41 -4.93 -13.90 -14.44
CA CYS A 41 -5.85 -14.47 -15.41
C CYS A 41 -5.33 -15.73 -16.09
N ASP A 42 -6.26 -16.56 -16.55
CA ASP A 42 -6.04 -17.67 -17.48
C ASP A 42 -6.08 -17.16 -18.92
N ALA A 43 -5.14 -16.28 -19.22
CA ALA A 43 -4.74 -15.87 -20.57
C ALA A 43 -3.26 -16.25 -20.68
N PRO A 44 -2.77 -16.84 -21.78
CA PRO A 44 -1.56 -17.68 -21.84
C PRO A 44 -0.49 -17.27 -20.83
N CYS A 45 -0.55 -17.91 -19.67
CA CYS A 45 0.19 -17.43 -18.53
C CYS A 45 1.68 -17.67 -18.76
N GLN A 46 2.48 -16.61 -18.69
CA GLN A 46 3.93 -16.67 -18.87
C GLN A 46 4.65 -16.89 -17.54
N SER A 47 4.38 -16.02 -16.56
CA SER A 47 4.98 -16.08 -15.21
C SER A 47 3.89 -15.90 -14.16
N CYS A 48 3.06 -16.92 -13.90
CA CYS A 48 2.01 -16.81 -12.89
C CYS A 48 2.38 -17.52 -11.59
N ASN A 49 1.90 -16.94 -10.50
CA ASN A 49 1.94 -17.57 -9.20
C ASN A 49 0.82 -18.59 -9.06
N LYS A 50 1.04 -19.60 -8.22
CA LYS A 50 -0.06 -20.42 -7.69
C LYS A 50 -0.85 -19.52 -6.75
N VAL A 51 -2.13 -19.29 -7.01
CA VAL A 51 -2.97 -18.34 -6.23
C VAL A 51 -4.10 -19.07 -5.50
N PRO A 52 -4.77 -18.43 -4.52
CA PRO A 52 -5.83 -19.06 -3.72
C PRO A 52 -7.05 -19.56 -4.51
N HIS A 53 -7.44 -18.88 -5.58
CA HIS A 53 -8.60 -19.22 -6.40
C HIS A 53 -8.21 -19.64 -7.83
N PRO A 54 -9.11 -20.31 -8.57
CA PRO A 54 -8.90 -20.56 -10.00
C PRO A 54 -8.68 -19.23 -10.73
N LEU A 55 -7.72 -19.21 -11.65
CA LEU A 55 -7.39 -18.02 -12.45
C LEU A 55 -8.63 -17.46 -13.17
N TYR A 56 -8.71 -16.13 -13.22
CA TYR A 56 -9.83 -15.47 -13.87
C TYR A 56 -9.82 -15.73 -15.38
N ARG A 57 -10.96 -16.14 -15.93
CA ARG A 57 -11.11 -16.46 -17.36
C ARG A 57 -11.89 -15.34 -18.06
N PRO A 58 -11.23 -14.36 -18.69
CA PRO A 58 -11.94 -13.34 -19.44
C PRO A 58 -12.59 -13.92 -20.70
N THR A 59 -13.74 -13.38 -21.09
CA THR A 59 -14.30 -13.62 -22.43
C THR A 59 -13.80 -12.56 -23.40
N LYS A 60 -13.54 -12.93 -24.66
CA LYS A 60 -12.92 -12.04 -25.66
C LYS A 60 -13.67 -10.73 -25.89
N ASN A 61 -14.99 -10.74 -25.73
CA ASN A 61 -15.86 -9.56 -25.87
C ASN A 61 -15.75 -8.56 -24.69
N ARG A 62 -14.98 -8.88 -23.66
CA ARG A 62 -14.74 -8.01 -22.50
C ARG A 62 -13.39 -7.28 -22.56
N ILE A 63 -12.59 -7.54 -23.59
CA ILE A 63 -11.28 -6.89 -23.77
C ILE A 63 -11.51 -5.42 -24.10
N VAL A 64 -10.81 -4.53 -23.39
CA VAL A 64 -10.88 -3.10 -23.61
C VAL A 64 -10.10 -2.75 -24.88
N PRO A 65 -10.72 -2.09 -25.87
CA PRO A 65 -10.05 -1.68 -27.09
C PRO A 65 -9.05 -0.56 -26.81
N CYS A 66 -8.02 -0.45 -27.66
CA CYS A 66 -6.99 0.59 -27.52
C CYS A 66 -7.57 2.02 -27.45
N ALA A 67 -8.59 2.31 -28.26
CA ALA A 67 -9.20 3.63 -28.36
C ALA A 67 -10.06 4.01 -27.14
N ASP A 68 -10.22 3.13 -26.15
CA ASP A 68 -10.98 3.42 -24.94
C ASP A 68 -10.32 4.53 -24.11
N SER A 69 -11.14 5.43 -23.57
CA SER A 69 -10.66 6.56 -22.77
C SER A 69 -9.90 6.12 -21.50
N LEU A 70 -10.27 4.99 -20.91
CA LEU A 70 -9.57 4.40 -19.77
C LEU A 70 -8.20 3.84 -20.18
N CYS A 71 -8.06 3.33 -21.41
CA CYS A 71 -6.77 2.93 -21.94
C CYS A 71 -5.85 4.13 -22.13
N THR A 72 -6.36 5.22 -22.72
CA THR A 72 -5.59 6.47 -22.83
C THR A 72 -5.21 7.02 -21.45
N ALA A 73 -6.11 6.96 -20.48
CA ALA A 73 -5.85 7.41 -19.11
C ALA A 73 -4.69 6.64 -18.44
N LEU A 74 -4.58 5.33 -18.67
CA LEU A 74 -3.47 4.51 -18.16
C LEU A 74 -2.09 5.04 -18.57
N TYR A 75 -1.98 5.58 -19.80
CA TYR A 75 -0.71 6.06 -20.36
C TYR A 75 -0.50 7.57 -20.27
N SER A 76 -1.50 8.33 -19.82
CA SER A 76 -1.49 9.80 -19.81
C SER A 76 -0.35 10.40 -18.97
N GLY A 77 0.23 9.64 -18.04
CA GLY A 77 1.39 10.05 -17.22
C GLY A 77 2.77 9.67 -17.78
N GLN A 78 2.85 8.87 -18.84
CA GLN A 78 4.12 8.34 -19.36
C GLN A 78 4.68 9.08 -20.59
N GLY A 79 4.02 10.16 -21.04
CA GLY A 79 4.50 10.99 -22.16
C GLY A 79 4.60 10.27 -23.51
N SER A 80 4.12 9.03 -23.61
CA SER A 80 4.13 8.24 -24.84
C SER A 80 2.83 8.44 -25.61
N ASN A 81 2.94 8.79 -26.90
CA ASN A 81 1.83 8.62 -27.84
C ASN A 81 1.45 7.14 -27.85
N GLN A 82 0.23 6.84 -27.41
CA GLN A 82 -0.31 5.50 -27.29
C GLN A 82 -0.22 4.76 -28.64
N LYS A 83 0.73 3.83 -28.75
CA LYS A 83 0.82 2.90 -29.88
C LYS A 83 0.48 1.52 -29.36
N CYS A 84 -0.82 1.19 -29.34
CA CYS A 84 -1.20 -0.21 -29.19
C CYS A 84 -0.70 -0.95 -30.42
N THR A 85 0.19 -1.91 -30.20
CA THR A 85 0.69 -2.78 -31.26
C THR A 85 -0.42 -3.78 -31.60
N SER A 86 -0.43 -4.39 -32.78
CA SER A 86 -1.41 -5.45 -33.07
C SER A 86 -1.29 -6.60 -32.06
N PRO A 87 -2.39 -7.07 -31.44
CA PRO A 87 -3.79 -6.71 -31.66
C PRO A 87 -4.22 -5.38 -31.02
N GLN A 88 -5.23 -4.69 -31.57
CA GLN A 88 -5.76 -3.39 -31.11
C GLN A 88 -6.47 -3.42 -29.74
N GLN A 89 -5.79 -3.94 -28.73
CA GLN A 89 -6.24 -4.06 -27.34
C GLN A 89 -5.44 -3.15 -26.43
N CYS A 90 -5.96 -2.93 -25.22
CA CYS A 90 -5.29 -2.14 -24.21
C CYS A 90 -4.40 -3.01 -23.31
N ASP A 91 -3.13 -3.17 -23.68
CA ASP A 91 -2.16 -3.81 -22.80
C ASP A 91 -1.80 -2.87 -21.63
N TYR A 92 -1.28 -3.43 -20.53
CA TYR A 92 -0.72 -2.64 -19.43
C TYR A 92 0.56 -3.29 -18.92
N ARG A 93 1.50 -2.45 -18.45
CA ARG A 93 2.68 -2.89 -17.71
C ARG A 93 2.88 -2.01 -16.50
N ILE A 94 2.87 -2.60 -15.31
CA ILE A 94 3.14 -1.91 -14.05
C ILE A 94 4.45 -2.43 -13.50
N LYS A 95 5.31 -1.52 -13.06
CA LYS A 95 6.54 -1.83 -12.33
C LYS A 95 6.46 -1.18 -10.95
N TYR A 96 6.63 -2.00 -9.93
CA TYR A 96 6.63 -1.59 -8.53
C TYR A 96 8.04 -1.22 -8.06
N THR A 97 8.11 -0.54 -6.92
CA THR A 97 9.36 -0.01 -6.34
C THR A 97 10.29 -1.12 -5.83
N ASP A 98 9.74 -2.28 -5.50
CA ASP A 98 10.46 -3.51 -5.12
C ASP A 98 11.00 -4.31 -6.33
N ASN A 99 10.86 -3.76 -7.54
CA ASN A 99 11.16 -4.38 -8.84
C ASN A 99 10.18 -5.48 -9.28
N ALA A 100 9.11 -5.74 -8.53
CA ALA A 100 8.04 -6.57 -9.03
C ALA A 100 7.37 -5.91 -10.25
N SER A 101 6.79 -6.71 -11.14
CA SER A 101 5.99 -6.18 -12.25
C SER A 101 4.83 -7.09 -12.63
N SER A 102 3.76 -6.46 -13.11
CA SER A 102 2.61 -7.12 -13.74
C SER A 102 2.48 -6.64 -15.17
N LEU A 103 2.29 -7.58 -16.09
CA LEU A 103 1.92 -7.35 -17.49
C LEU A 103 0.61 -8.08 -17.79
N GLY A 104 -0.27 -7.42 -18.53
CA GLY A 104 -1.58 -7.96 -18.86
C GLY A 104 -2.34 -7.12 -19.89
N VAL A 105 -3.63 -7.41 -20.02
CA VAL A 105 -4.58 -6.64 -20.86
C VAL A 105 -5.70 -6.09 -19.99
N LEU A 106 -6.22 -4.91 -20.30
CA LEU A 106 -7.41 -4.38 -19.63
C LEU A 106 -8.66 -5.10 -20.14
N ILE A 107 -9.52 -5.46 -19.18
CA ILE A 107 -10.85 -6.02 -19.44
C ILE A 107 -11.89 -5.28 -18.61
N SER A 108 -13.14 -5.30 -19.04
CA SER A 108 -14.28 -4.78 -18.26
C SER A 108 -15.25 -5.89 -17.87
N ASP A 109 -15.51 -6.07 -16.59
CA ASP A 109 -16.49 -7.04 -16.10
C ASP A 109 -17.16 -6.56 -14.81
N ASN A 110 -18.17 -7.31 -14.35
CA ASN A 110 -19.01 -6.92 -13.24
C ASN A 110 -18.33 -7.20 -11.90
N PHE A 111 -18.30 -6.20 -11.02
CA PHE A 111 -17.94 -6.36 -9.61
C PHE A 111 -19.21 -6.38 -8.78
N SER A 112 -19.35 -7.31 -7.83
CA SER A 112 -20.47 -7.31 -6.88
C SER A 112 -20.03 -6.66 -5.57
N LEU A 113 -20.47 -5.41 -5.35
CA LEU A 113 -20.08 -4.61 -4.20
C LEU A 113 -21.23 -4.45 -3.21
N PRO A 114 -21.03 -4.75 -1.91
CA PRO A 114 -22.05 -4.54 -0.90
C PRO A 114 -22.20 -3.06 -0.54
N LEU A 115 -23.45 -2.61 -0.45
CA LEU A 115 -23.84 -1.29 0.02
C LEU A 115 -24.27 -1.33 1.49
N ARG A 116 -24.24 -0.17 2.17
CA ARG A 116 -24.62 -0.03 3.59
C ARG A 116 -26.04 -0.49 3.89
N ASN A 117 -26.95 -0.29 2.95
CA ASN A 117 -28.34 -0.71 3.06
C ASN A 117 -28.54 -2.22 2.83
N SER A 118 -27.46 -3.02 2.90
CA SER A 118 -27.44 -4.47 2.68
C SER A 118 -27.85 -4.92 1.26
N SER A 119 -27.97 -4.00 0.31
CA SER A 119 -28.11 -4.33 -1.10
C SER A 119 -26.74 -4.46 -1.78
N ASN A 120 -26.71 -5.05 -2.97
CA ASN A 120 -25.50 -5.14 -3.78
C ASN A 120 -25.66 -4.30 -5.04
N VAL A 121 -24.61 -3.57 -5.40
CA VAL A 121 -24.48 -2.95 -6.73
C VAL A 121 -23.55 -3.79 -7.59
N ARG A 122 -23.82 -3.86 -8.90
CA ARG A 122 -23.03 -4.63 -9.87
C ARG A 122 -22.41 -3.75 -10.95
N PRO A 123 -21.50 -2.80 -10.63
CA PRO A 123 -20.85 -1.98 -11.64
C PRO A 123 -20.01 -2.82 -12.60
N SER A 124 -20.03 -2.45 -13.87
CA SER A 124 -19.03 -2.90 -14.84
C SER A 124 -17.78 -2.06 -14.65
N LEU A 125 -16.68 -2.66 -14.20
CA LEU A 125 -15.42 -1.98 -13.94
C LEU A 125 -14.32 -2.54 -14.84
N THR A 126 -13.44 -1.66 -15.28
CA THR A 126 -12.22 -1.97 -16.02
C THR A 126 -11.08 -2.26 -15.06
N PHE A 127 -10.40 -3.38 -15.26
CA PHE A 127 -9.28 -3.83 -14.45
C PHE A 127 -8.27 -4.61 -15.29
N GLY A 128 -7.07 -4.78 -14.75
CA GLY A 128 -6.01 -5.55 -15.40
C GLY A 128 -6.24 -7.05 -15.29
N CYS A 129 -6.19 -7.73 -16.42
CA CYS A 129 -6.15 -9.18 -16.52
C CYS A 129 -4.69 -9.60 -16.76
N GLY A 130 -3.99 -9.90 -15.67
CA GLY A 130 -2.55 -10.12 -15.67
C GLY A 130 -2.17 -11.55 -16.05
N TYR A 131 -1.23 -11.71 -16.97
CA TYR A 131 -0.75 -13.02 -17.44
C TYR A 131 0.78 -13.20 -17.31
N ASP A 132 1.53 -12.15 -16.97
CA ASP A 132 2.96 -12.24 -16.69
C ASP A 132 3.29 -11.42 -15.43
N GLN A 133 3.54 -12.13 -14.33
CA GLN A 133 3.86 -11.58 -13.02
C GLN A 133 5.33 -11.88 -12.70
N GLN A 134 6.18 -10.86 -12.79
CA GLN A 134 7.56 -10.98 -12.34
C GLN A 134 7.62 -10.58 -10.87
N VAL A 135 7.11 -11.46 -10.01
CA VAL A 135 7.16 -11.36 -8.56
C VAL A 135 8.13 -12.44 -8.06
N GLY A 136 9.00 -12.11 -7.11
CA GLY A 136 10.09 -13.00 -6.69
C GLY A 136 9.66 -14.47 -6.48
N LYS A 137 10.34 -15.37 -7.19
CA LYS A 137 10.17 -16.85 -7.22
C LYS A 137 8.80 -17.35 -7.76
N ASN A 138 8.50 -16.98 -9.01
CA ASN A 138 7.43 -17.53 -9.86
C ASN A 138 7.06 -18.99 -9.53
N GLY A 139 5.90 -19.21 -8.92
CA GLY A 139 5.32 -20.55 -8.69
C GLY A 139 6.05 -21.46 -7.69
N ALA A 140 7.16 -21.02 -7.07
CA ALA A 140 7.89 -21.79 -6.07
C ALA A 140 7.14 -21.86 -4.72
N VAL A 141 6.34 -20.84 -4.43
CA VAL A 141 5.51 -20.73 -3.23
C VAL A 141 4.13 -20.23 -3.68
N GLN A 142 3.06 -20.70 -3.03
CA GLN A 142 1.73 -20.16 -3.26
C GLN A 142 1.72 -18.67 -2.91
N ALA A 143 1.09 -17.83 -3.72
CA ALA A 143 0.83 -16.45 -3.39
C ALA A 143 -0.37 -16.36 -2.45
N ALA A 144 -0.35 -15.35 -1.58
CA ALA A 144 -1.38 -15.15 -0.57
C ALA A 144 -2.70 -14.60 -1.15
N THR A 145 -2.61 -13.97 -2.32
CA THR A 145 -3.66 -13.22 -3.01
C THR A 145 -3.69 -13.57 -4.48
N ASP A 146 -4.83 -13.31 -5.12
CA ASP A 146 -5.08 -13.55 -6.54
C ASP A 146 -4.66 -12.35 -7.41
N GLY A 147 -4.44 -11.20 -6.78
CA GLY A 147 -4.07 -9.95 -7.45
C GLY A 147 -4.01 -8.79 -6.46
N LEU A 148 -4.19 -7.58 -6.97
CA LEU A 148 -3.99 -6.34 -6.24
C LEU A 148 -5.14 -5.37 -6.50
N LEU A 149 -5.66 -4.79 -5.41
CA LEU A 149 -6.67 -3.75 -5.40
C LEU A 149 -5.98 -2.38 -5.38
N GLY A 150 -5.80 -1.81 -6.57
CA GLY A 150 -5.28 -0.47 -6.76
C GLY A 150 -6.30 0.58 -6.34
N LEU A 151 -5.94 1.35 -5.31
CA LEU A 151 -6.73 2.40 -4.67
C LEU A 151 -6.08 3.78 -4.79
N GLY A 152 -5.15 3.90 -5.74
CA GLY A 152 -4.63 5.17 -6.22
C GLY A 152 -5.72 6.04 -6.85
N ARG A 153 -5.29 7.15 -7.45
CA ARG A 153 -6.17 8.27 -7.82
C ARG A 153 -6.23 8.56 -9.31
N GLY A 154 -5.49 7.82 -10.11
CA GLY A 154 -5.58 7.87 -11.55
C GLY A 154 -7.01 7.60 -12.03
N SER A 155 -7.34 8.11 -13.20
CA SER A 155 -8.68 7.95 -13.78
C SER A 155 -9.06 6.48 -14.01
N ILE A 156 -8.05 5.60 -14.14
CA ILE A 156 -8.23 4.14 -14.27
C ILE A 156 -8.59 3.45 -12.94
N SER A 157 -8.40 4.12 -11.79
CA SER A 157 -8.67 3.50 -10.49
C SER A 157 -10.13 3.09 -10.31
N LEU A 158 -10.34 2.05 -9.51
CA LEU A 158 -11.66 1.54 -9.20
C LEU A 158 -12.57 2.64 -8.60
N LEU A 159 -12.02 3.48 -7.72
CA LEU A 159 -12.72 4.61 -7.12
C LEU A 159 -13.16 5.67 -8.13
N SER A 160 -12.28 6.04 -9.07
CA SER A 160 -12.60 6.97 -10.15
C SER A 160 -13.72 6.43 -11.04
N GLN A 161 -13.69 5.14 -11.38
CA GLN A 161 -14.73 4.50 -12.18
C GLN A 161 -16.08 4.45 -11.46
N LEU A 162 -16.09 4.09 -10.16
CA LEU A 162 -17.32 4.12 -9.37
C LEU A 162 -17.93 5.53 -9.25
N LYS A 163 -17.07 6.55 -9.15
CA LYS A 163 -17.50 7.97 -9.16
C LYS A 163 -18.12 8.36 -10.49
N LEU A 164 -17.51 7.98 -11.62
CA LEU A 164 -18.04 8.25 -12.95
C LEU A 164 -19.40 7.59 -13.19
N GLN A 165 -19.65 6.44 -12.57
CA GLN A 165 -20.95 5.75 -12.61
C GLN A 165 -21.96 6.28 -11.59
N GLY A 166 -21.61 7.30 -10.79
CA GLY A 166 -22.50 7.90 -9.78
C GLY A 166 -22.80 7.01 -8.57
N ILE A 167 -22.05 5.93 -8.36
CA ILE A 167 -22.29 4.97 -7.27
C ILE A 167 -21.81 5.51 -5.94
N THR A 168 -20.65 6.17 -5.94
CA THR A 168 -20.04 6.75 -4.73
C THR A 168 -19.30 8.03 -5.08
N LYS A 169 -19.02 8.86 -4.08
CA LYS A 169 -17.99 9.88 -4.20
C LYS A 169 -16.60 9.23 -4.30
N ASN A 170 -15.64 10.00 -4.82
CA ASN A 170 -14.24 9.58 -4.91
C ASN A 170 -13.54 9.72 -3.55
N VAL A 171 -14.06 9.01 -2.55
CA VAL A 171 -13.61 9.03 -1.16
C VAL A 171 -13.30 7.61 -0.75
N LEU A 172 -12.16 7.44 -0.11
CA LEU A 172 -11.66 6.18 0.42
C LEU A 172 -11.47 6.32 1.91
N GLY A 173 -12.01 5.38 2.68
CA GLY A 173 -11.68 5.23 4.08
C GLY A 173 -11.34 3.79 4.40
N HIS A 174 -10.31 3.61 5.23
CA HIS A 174 -9.87 2.30 5.67
C HIS A 174 -9.41 2.37 7.12
N CYS A 175 -9.54 1.24 7.81
CA CYS A 175 -8.97 0.99 9.13
C CYS A 175 -8.40 -0.42 9.08
N LEU A 176 -7.08 -0.52 9.07
CA LEU A 176 -6.36 -1.79 8.91
C LEU A 176 -5.88 -2.25 10.28
N SER A 177 -6.01 -3.54 10.56
CA SER A 177 -5.67 -4.12 11.87
C SER A 177 -5.00 -5.47 11.68
N SER A 178 -3.80 -5.60 12.24
CA SER A 178 -3.04 -6.85 12.38
C SER A 178 -3.84 -7.95 13.08
N SER A 179 -4.65 -7.56 14.07
CA SER A 179 -5.49 -8.46 14.88
C SER A 179 -6.83 -8.85 14.22
N GLY A 180 -7.06 -8.42 12.98
CA GLY A 180 -8.33 -8.58 12.28
C GLY A 180 -9.36 -7.50 12.66
N GLY A 181 -10.57 -7.63 12.12
CA GLY A 181 -11.66 -6.65 12.32
C GLY A 181 -11.49 -5.33 11.54
N GLY A 182 -10.49 -5.25 10.66
CA GLY A 182 -10.29 -4.09 9.79
C GLY A 182 -11.41 -3.93 8.76
N PHE A 183 -11.54 -2.72 8.22
CA PHE A 183 -12.56 -2.40 7.22
C PHE A 183 -12.05 -1.43 6.16
N LEU A 184 -12.71 -1.48 5.01
CA LEU A 184 -12.53 -0.62 3.85
C LEU A 184 -13.89 -0.17 3.34
N PHE A 185 -14.04 1.10 3.02
CA PHE A 185 -15.25 1.64 2.40
C PHE A 185 -14.94 2.67 1.32
N PHE A 186 -15.84 2.74 0.35
CA PHE A 186 -15.84 3.74 -0.71
C PHE A 186 -17.05 4.65 -0.50
N GLY A 187 -16.82 5.96 -0.52
CA GLY A 187 -17.84 6.97 -0.32
C GLY A 187 -17.93 7.52 1.08
N ASP A 188 -18.85 8.45 1.29
CA ASP A 188 -18.97 9.16 2.56
C ASP A 188 -19.62 8.28 3.62
N ASP A 189 -18.89 8.00 4.69
CA ASP A 189 -19.46 7.80 6.01
C ASP A 189 -19.21 9.06 6.81
N ASN A 190 -20.15 9.49 7.64
CA ASN A 190 -20.09 10.78 8.36
C ASN A 190 -18.70 11.07 8.96
N GLY A 191 -18.01 12.07 8.40
CA GLY A 191 -16.89 12.79 9.05
C GLY A 191 -15.48 12.46 8.55
N ALA A 192 -15.14 12.86 7.32
CA ALA A 192 -13.91 13.61 7.03
C ALA A 192 -13.89 14.04 5.55
N TYR A 193 -13.89 15.34 5.31
CA TYR A 193 -13.57 15.91 4.00
C TYR A 193 -12.06 15.76 3.78
N PHE A 194 -11.62 14.74 3.05
CA PHE A 194 -10.26 14.73 2.52
C PHE A 194 -10.28 15.24 1.09
N THR A 195 -9.60 16.36 0.89
CA THR A 195 -9.33 16.92 -0.43
C THR A 195 -8.35 16.01 -1.17
N ASN A 196 -8.66 15.74 -2.44
CA ASN A 196 -7.75 15.59 -3.57
C ASN A 196 -6.37 14.93 -3.45
N TYR A 197 -5.96 14.09 -2.48
CA TYR A 197 -4.73 13.25 -2.53
C TYR A 197 -4.73 12.09 -1.50
N TYR A 198 -4.23 10.90 -1.87
CA TYR A 198 -3.73 9.87 -0.92
C TYR A 198 -2.27 10.20 -0.53
N SER A 199 -2.00 11.49 -0.51
CA SER A 199 -0.81 12.17 -0.06
C SER A 199 -1.36 13.38 0.71
N PRO A 200 -1.16 13.49 2.02
CA PRO A 200 -1.49 14.72 2.75
C PRO A 200 -0.67 15.95 2.26
N GLY A 201 0.25 15.75 1.31
CA GLY A 201 1.08 16.78 0.69
C GLY A 201 2.45 16.89 1.34
N SER A 202 3.11 18.01 1.09
CA SER A 202 4.42 18.32 1.65
C SER A 202 4.40 18.41 3.18
N ALA A 203 5.36 17.74 3.83
CA ALA A 203 5.50 17.71 5.27
C ALA A 203 6.91 18.08 5.74
N THR A 204 6.98 18.82 6.85
CA THR A 204 8.22 19.03 7.60
C THR A 204 8.38 17.92 8.63
N LEU A 205 9.58 17.35 8.72
CA LEU A 205 9.91 16.24 9.61
C LEU A 205 10.54 16.72 10.92
N TYR A 206 10.01 16.21 12.02
CA TYR A 206 10.47 16.49 13.38
C TYR A 206 10.82 15.19 14.11
N PHE A 207 11.75 15.29 15.05
CA PHE A 207 12.09 14.24 16.00
C PHE A 207 12.00 14.83 17.41
N ASP A 208 11.24 14.19 18.30
CA ASP A 208 11.00 14.71 19.66
C ASP A 208 10.55 16.19 19.65
N ARG A 209 9.62 16.53 18.73
CA ARG A 209 9.08 17.88 18.50
C ARG A 209 10.11 18.93 18.05
N ARG A 210 11.33 18.53 17.68
CA ARG A 210 12.36 19.42 17.12
C ARG A 210 12.51 19.18 15.63
N SER A 211 12.56 20.26 14.85
CA SER A 211 12.76 20.15 13.41
C SER A 211 14.11 19.51 13.11
N LEU A 212 14.14 18.57 12.17
CA LEU A 212 15.37 17.94 11.70
C LEU A 212 16.13 18.80 10.66
N GLY A 213 15.62 19.99 10.32
CA GLY A 213 16.27 20.90 9.38
C GLY A 213 16.31 20.39 7.93
N VAL A 214 15.52 19.37 7.61
CA VAL A 214 15.39 18.84 6.25
C VAL A 214 14.31 19.62 5.49
N LYS A 215 14.48 19.74 4.18
CA LYS A 215 13.47 20.39 3.33
C LYS A 215 12.14 19.62 3.43
N PRO A 216 10.99 20.32 3.40
CA PRO A 216 9.70 19.66 3.30
C PRO A 216 9.67 18.70 2.11
N MET A 217 9.04 17.55 2.31
CA MET A 217 9.00 16.46 1.33
C MET A 217 7.56 16.01 1.11
N GLU A 218 7.23 15.64 -0.12
CA GLU A 218 5.95 15.00 -0.41
C GLU A 218 5.85 13.66 0.34
N VAL A 219 4.67 13.39 0.90
CA VAL A 219 4.40 12.18 1.68
C VAL A 219 3.28 11.40 1.03
N VAL A 220 3.56 10.16 0.64
CA VAL A 220 2.57 9.20 0.16
C VAL A 220 2.26 8.24 1.30
N LEU A 221 0.97 8.02 1.56
CA LEU A 221 0.53 6.95 2.46
C LEU A 221 0.34 5.70 1.60
N ASP A 222 0.95 4.58 1.96
CA ASP A 222 0.93 3.41 1.08
C ASP A 222 0.69 2.12 1.85
N SER A 223 -0.54 1.63 1.79
CA SER A 223 -0.92 0.34 2.40
C SER A 223 -0.30 -0.87 1.68
N GLY A 224 0.17 -0.70 0.44
CA GLY A 224 0.92 -1.72 -0.31
C GLY A 224 2.41 -1.78 0.05
N SER A 225 2.90 -0.82 0.85
CA SER A 225 4.28 -0.81 1.34
C SER A 225 4.37 -1.33 2.77
N THR A 226 5.13 -2.42 2.97
CA THR A 226 5.40 -2.99 4.31
C THR A 226 6.20 -2.04 5.21
N TYR A 227 7.15 -1.30 4.63
CA TYR A 227 8.03 -0.41 5.39
C TYR A 227 7.77 1.05 5.03
N THR A 228 8.22 1.94 5.93
CA THR A 228 8.33 3.36 5.61
C THR A 228 9.65 3.61 4.90
N TYR A 229 9.65 4.42 3.85
CA TYR A 229 10.85 4.80 3.10
C TYR A 229 10.99 6.30 3.09
N PHE A 230 12.18 6.78 3.44
CA PHE A 230 12.53 8.19 3.35
C PHE A 230 13.62 8.40 2.30
N PRO A 231 13.57 9.52 1.53
CA PRO A 231 14.69 9.92 0.70
C PRO A 231 15.96 10.09 1.53
N ALA A 232 17.11 10.04 0.85
CA ALA A 232 18.44 10.02 1.48
C ALA A 232 18.60 11.03 2.63
N GLN A 233 18.31 12.31 2.39
CA GLN A 233 18.55 13.36 3.38
C GLN A 233 17.65 13.22 4.63
N PRO A 234 16.31 13.11 4.51
CA PRO A 234 15.43 12.81 5.64
C PRO A 234 15.79 11.52 6.39
N TYR A 235 16.12 10.44 5.69
CA TYR A 235 16.52 9.18 6.31
C TYR A 235 17.78 9.36 7.19
N GLN A 236 18.83 9.99 6.65
CA GLN A 236 20.07 10.23 7.40
C GLN A 236 19.85 11.16 8.60
N ALA A 237 18.99 12.18 8.46
CA ALA A 237 18.65 13.06 9.57
C ALA A 237 17.95 12.31 10.72
N VAL A 238 17.01 11.41 10.39
CA VAL A 238 16.33 10.55 11.38
C VAL A 238 17.31 9.60 12.04
N VAL A 239 18.17 8.91 11.28
CA VAL A 239 19.17 8.00 11.83
C VAL A 239 20.13 8.72 12.76
N SER A 240 20.59 9.91 12.39
CA SER A 240 21.49 10.73 13.22
C SER A 240 20.81 11.17 14.52
N ALA A 241 19.59 11.71 14.42
CA ALA A 241 18.81 12.15 15.59
C ALA A 241 18.49 10.99 16.54
N LEU A 242 18.08 9.84 16.01
CA LEU A 242 17.90 8.61 16.78
C LEU A 242 19.19 8.22 17.51
N LYS A 243 20.30 8.03 16.78
CA LYS A 243 21.58 7.57 17.37
C LYS A 243 22.08 8.50 18.47
N SER A 244 21.92 9.81 18.32
CA SER A 244 22.33 10.80 19.33
C SER A 244 21.45 10.79 20.59
N GLY A 245 20.18 10.38 20.48
CA GLY A 245 19.25 10.30 21.59
C GLY A 245 19.27 8.97 22.38
N LEU A 246 19.89 7.92 21.82
CA LEU A 246 19.86 6.59 22.44
C LEU A 246 20.78 6.47 23.66
N SER A 247 20.32 5.72 24.66
CA SER A 247 21.12 5.34 25.83
C SER A 247 22.34 4.51 25.44
N LYS A 248 23.46 4.71 26.16
CA LYS A 248 24.69 3.92 26.02
C LYS A 248 24.50 2.43 26.31
N SER A 249 23.39 2.05 26.94
CA SER A 249 23.04 0.65 27.20
C SER A 249 22.65 -0.12 25.93
N LEU A 250 22.21 0.60 24.88
CA LEU A 250 21.86 0.01 23.58
C LEU A 250 23.10 0.00 22.68
N LYS A 251 23.48 -1.19 22.23
CA LYS A 251 24.63 -1.38 21.33
C LYS A 251 24.14 -1.68 19.93
N GLN A 252 24.62 -0.93 18.94
CA GLN A 252 24.33 -1.23 17.53
C GLN A 252 24.85 -2.64 17.19
N VAL A 253 24.04 -3.42 16.47
CA VAL A 253 24.34 -4.81 16.10
C VAL A 253 23.92 -5.05 14.65
N SER A 254 24.59 -5.99 13.98
CA SER A 254 24.15 -6.49 12.68
C SER A 254 23.06 -7.55 12.87
N ASP A 255 21.98 -7.44 12.13
CA ASP A 255 20.90 -8.43 12.08
C ASP A 255 20.50 -8.64 10.61
N PRO A 256 20.30 -9.88 10.15
CA PRO A 256 19.90 -10.13 8.76
C PRO A 256 18.50 -9.62 8.42
N SER A 257 17.68 -9.29 9.42
CA SER A 257 16.29 -8.88 9.21
C SER A 257 16.19 -7.43 8.69
N LEU A 258 16.99 -6.52 9.24
CA LEU A 258 16.92 -5.08 8.94
C LEU A 258 18.31 -4.42 9.08
N PRO A 259 18.59 -3.36 8.30
CA PRO A 259 19.94 -2.81 8.17
C PRO A 259 20.44 -2.09 9.42
N LEU A 260 19.55 -1.58 10.26
CA LEU A 260 19.92 -0.80 11.44
C LEU A 260 19.20 -1.33 12.69
N CYS A 261 19.97 -1.96 13.57
CA CYS A 261 19.46 -2.62 14.76
C CYS A 261 20.33 -2.37 16.00
N TRP A 262 19.72 -2.54 17.16
CA TRP A 262 20.34 -2.43 18.47
C TRP A 262 19.95 -3.60 19.37
N LYS A 263 20.88 -3.96 20.26
CA LYS A 263 20.65 -4.94 21.32
C LYS A 263 20.81 -4.29 22.69
N GLY A 264 19.97 -4.70 23.63
CA GLY A 264 20.09 -4.35 25.05
C GLY A 264 20.93 -5.37 25.81
N GLN A 265 20.90 -5.28 27.15
CA GLN A 265 21.52 -6.27 28.04
C GLN A 265 20.81 -7.62 27.99
N LYS A 266 19.49 -7.61 27.75
CA LYS A 266 18.64 -8.78 27.56
C LYS A 266 17.95 -8.67 26.21
N ALA A 267 17.58 -9.82 25.65
CA ALA A 267 16.76 -9.88 24.44
C ALA A 267 15.40 -9.21 24.69
N PHE A 268 14.99 -8.34 23.77
CA PHE A 268 13.66 -7.75 23.78
C PHE A 268 12.64 -8.78 23.30
N LYS A 269 11.49 -8.84 23.97
CA LYS A 269 10.34 -9.67 23.56
C LYS A 269 9.35 -8.85 22.74
N SER A 270 9.25 -7.56 23.02
CA SER A 270 8.36 -6.65 22.31
C SER A 270 8.95 -5.24 22.25
N VAL A 271 8.40 -4.38 21.39
CA VAL A 271 8.79 -2.96 21.35
C VAL A 271 8.48 -2.25 22.68
N PHE A 272 7.49 -2.72 23.45
CA PHE A 272 7.18 -2.14 24.76
C PHE A 272 8.32 -2.26 25.77
N ASP A 273 9.22 -3.23 25.60
CA ASP A 273 10.40 -3.41 26.46
C ASP A 273 11.43 -2.29 26.27
N VAL A 274 11.41 -1.60 25.13
CA VAL A 274 12.47 -0.67 24.73
C VAL A 274 11.96 0.70 24.27
N LYS A 275 10.65 0.86 24.01
CA LYS A 275 10.09 2.09 23.42
C LYS A 275 10.41 3.37 24.17
N LYS A 276 10.64 3.31 25.49
CA LYS A 276 11.00 4.47 26.33
C LYS A 276 12.37 5.06 26.00
N GLU A 277 13.25 4.27 25.38
CA GLU A 277 14.58 4.70 24.92
C GLU A 277 14.51 5.47 23.59
N PHE A 278 13.37 5.43 22.90
CA PHE A 278 13.15 6.00 21.58
C PHE A 278 12.12 7.13 21.63
N LYS A 279 12.20 8.11 20.72
CA LYS A 279 11.31 9.29 20.68
C LYS A 279 10.40 9.27 19.46
N SER A 280 9.22 9.86 19.56
CA SER A 280 8.32 9.96 18.41
C SER A 280 8.88 10.83 17.29
N LEU A 281 8.55 10.45 16.05
CA LEU A 281 8.69 11.30 14.87
C LEU A 281 7.38 12.05 14.64
N PHE A 282 7.45 13.23 14.02
CA PHE A 282 6.26 13.98 13.62
C PHE A 282 6.38 14.50 12.20
N LEU A 283 5.28 14.43 11.46
CA LEU A 283 5.10 15.07 10.17
C LEU A 283 4.12 16.22 10.33
N SER A 284 4.56 17.44 10.05
CA SER A 284 3.71 18.63 10.05
C SER A 284 3.42 19.04 8.61
N PHE A 285 2.16 18.97 8.20
CA PHE A 285 1.75 19.19 6.81
C PHE A 285 1.46 20.67 6.53
N ALA A 286 2.02 21.19 5.45
CA ALA A 286 1.88 22.61 5.10
C ALA A 286 0.45 22.99 4.66
N ASN A 287 -0.27 22.03 4.04
CA ASN A 287 -1.53 22.29 3.34
C ASN A 287 -2.75 22.36 4.27
N VAL A 288 -2.60 21.97 5.53
CA VAL A 288 -3.69 21.94 6.51
C VAL A 288 -3.19 22.54 7.81
N LYS A 289 -3.90 23.56 8.30
CA LYS A 289 -3.55 24.24 9.55
C LYS A 289 -3.58 23.23 10.71
N ASN A 290 -2.52 23.22 11.52
CA ASN A 290 -2.33 22.33 12.68
C ASN A 290 -2.28 20.82 12.37
N ALA A 291 -2.14 20.44 11.11
CA ALA A 291 -2.05 19.04 10.70
C ALA A 291 -0.73 18.40 11.10
N VAL A 292 -0.73 17.69 12.24
CA VAL A 292 0.43 16.96 12.72
C VAL A 292 0.10 15.48 12.83
N MET A 293 0.91 14.65 12.18
CA MET A 293 0.90 13.20 12.36
C MET A 293 2.05 12.80 13.27
N GLU A 294 1.72 12.18 14.39
CA GLU A 294 2.70 11.52 15.27
C GLU A 294 2.95 10.09 14.77
N ILE A 295 4.23 9.70 14.71
CA ILE A 295 4.68 8.34 14.44
C ILE A 295 5.46 7.90 15.69
N PRO A 296 4.79 7.22 16.65
CA PRO A 296 5.43 6.85 17.90
C PRO A 296 6.37 5.64 17.69
N PRO A 297 7.26 5.33 18.66
CA PRO A 297 8.27 4.26 18.51
C PRO A 297 7.70 2.89 18.14
N GLU A 298 6.49 2.59 18.58
CA GLU A 298 5.77 1.40 18.14
C GLU A 298 5.72 1.40 16.60
N ASN A 299 5.31 2.47 15.95
CA ASN A 299 5.03 2.43 14.51
C ASN A 299 6.28 2.38 13.61
N TYR A 300 7.48 2.56 14.15
CA TYR A 300 8.71 2.51 13.35
C TYR A 300 9.78 1.54 13.87
N LEU A 301 9.54 0.85 15.00
CA LEU A 301 10.47 -0.16 15.53
C LEU A 301 9.95 -1.58 15.32
N ILE A 302 10.87 -2.51 15.05
CA ILE A 302 10.56 -3.93 14.88
C ILE A 302 11.49 -4.72 15.79
N VAL A 303 10.93 -5.62 16.61
CA VAL A 303 11.73 -6.58 17.39
C VAL A 303 11.89 -7.85 16.57
N THR A 304 13.13 -8.22 16.30
CA THR A 304 13.45 -9.41 15.48
C THR A 304 13.36 -10.69 16.32
N LYS A 305 13.31 -11.84 15.64
CA LYS A 305 13.40 -13.16 16.29
C LYS A 305 14.65 -13.36 17.15
N ASN A 306 15.69 -12.55 16.93
CA ASN A 306 16.95 -12.59 17.69
C ASN A 306 16.86 -11.73 18.97
N GLY A 307 15.72 -11.08 19.23
CA GLY A 307 15.53 -10.18 20.36
C GLY A 307 16.23 -8.83 20.22
N ASN A 308 16.59 -8.44 18.98
CA ASN A 308 17.13 -7.13 18.66
C ASN A 308 15.99 -6.18 18.28
N VAL A 309 16.11 -4.89 18.58
CA VAL A 309 15.20 -3.86 18.07
C VAL A 309 15.81 -3.19 16.85
N CYS A 310 15.04 -3.06 15.78
CA CYS A 310 15.49 -2.55 14.49
C CYS A 310 14.61 -1.39 14.03
N LEU A 311 15.20 -0.49 13.24
CA LEU A 311 14.50 0.59 12.58
C LEU A 311 13.74 0.04 11.36
N GLY A 312 12.42 0.17 11.36
CA GLY A 312 11.50 -0.16 10.26
C GLY A 312 11.29 0.98 9.25
N ILE A 313 12.14 2.01 9.31
CA ILE A 313 12.27 3.06 8.30
C ILE A 313 13.52 2.75 7.48
N LEU A 314 13.38 2.68 6.16
CA LEU A 314 14.43 2.28 5.23
C LEU A 314 14.88 3.45 4.35
N ASP A 315 16.09 3.33 3.82
CA ASP A 315 16.67 4.29 2.87
C ASP A 315 16.04 4.11 1.49
N GLY A 316 15.30 5.13 1.03
CA GLY A 316 14.64 5.15 -0.28
C GLY A 316 15.58 5.35 -1.47
N THR A 317 16.89 5.54 -1.26
CA THR A 317 17.86 5.82 -2.33
C THR A 317 17.95 4.69 -3.34
N ALA A 318 17.90 3.43 -2.90
CA ALA A 318 17.94 2.26 -3.80
C ALA A 318 16.75 2.24 -4.78
N ALA A 319 15.59 2.72 -4.32
CA ALA A 319 14.38 2.88 -5.14
C ALA A 319 14.30 4.24 -5.86
N LYS A 320 15.34 5.09 -5.75
CA LYS A 320 15.42 6.44 -6.35
C LYS A 320 14.23 7.34 -5.99
N LEU A 321 13.71 7.20 -4.78
CA LEU A 321 12.55 7.96 -4.33
C LEU A 321 12.90 9.44 -4.11
N SER A 322 12.09 10.33 -4.69
CA SER A 322 12.12 11.78 -4.44
C SER A 322 11.12 12.23 -3.38
N PHE A 323 10.29 11.31 -2.88
CA PHE A 323 9.23 11.51 -1.90
C PHE A 323 9.31 10.44 -0.80
N SER A 324 8.59 10.67 0.30
CA SER A 324 8.51 9.74 1.42
C SER A 324 7.29 8.83 1.29
N ILE A 325 7.45 7.56 1.61
CA ILE A 325 6.37 6.57 1.69
C ILE A 325 6.18 6.22 3.16
N ILE A 326 4.98 6.42 3.69
CA ILE A 326 4.61 5.88 4.99
C ILE A 326 3.82 4.60 4.76
N GLY A 327 4.48 3.47 5.02
CA GLY A 327 3.92 2.14 4.86
C GLY A 327 3.19 1.62 6.09
N GLY A 328 2.38 0.58 5.90
CA GLY A 328 1.79 -0.19 6.99
C GLY A 328 2.84 -1.08 7.63
N SER A 329 3.51 -0.60 8.68
CA SER A 329 4.52 -1.34 9.42
C SER A 329 3.92 -2.44 10.30
N ASP A 330 3.22 -3.40 9.69
CA ASP A 330 2.88 -4.68 10.33
C ASP A 330 4.07 -5.62 10.26
N GLY A 331 5.21 -5.16 10.76
CA GLY A 331 6.40 -5.94 11.01
C GLY A 331 6.20 -6.91 12.17
N ASP A 332 5.16 -7.74 12.16
CA ASP A 332 4.88 -8.59 13.32
C ASP A 332 5.65 -9.91 13.26
N ILE A 333 6.63 -10.04 14.15
CA ILE A 333 6.91 -11.30 14.81
C ILE A 333 6.06 -11.29 16.09
N ARG A 334 4.81 -11.75 15.94
CA ARG A 334 3.89 -12.24 16.97
C ARG A 334 3.20 -11.34 18.00
N GLN A 335 3.44 -10.04 18.17
CA GLN A 335 2.66 -9.22 19.12
C GLN A 335 2.49 -7.75 18.73
N ARG A 336 1.41 -7.41 18.01
CA ARG A 336 0.80 -6.07 18.07
C ARG A 336 -0.73 -6.10 18.04
N GLU A 337 -1.32 -5.76 19.18
CA GLU A 337 -2.70 -5.31 19.28
C GLU A 337 -2.76 -3.80 18.98
N ASN A 338 -3.65 -3.40 18.07
CA ASN A 338 -4.10 -2.02 17.86
C ASN A 338 -3.15 -0.98 17.24
N THR A 339 -2.66 -1.23 16.01
CA THR A 339 -2.33 -0.11 15.10
C THR A 339 -3.36 -0.03 13.99
N ALA A 340 -4.60 0.24 14.39
CA ALA A 340 -5.57 0.82 13.49
C ALA A 340 -4.94 2.09 12.91
N TRP A 341 -4.70 2.12 11.59
CA TRP A 341 -4.74 3.37 10.84
C TRP A 341 -6.16 3.93 11.00
N MET A 342 -6.50 4.47 12.18
CA MET A 342 -7.61 5.41 12.30
C MET A 342 -7.19 6.55 11.42
N GLY A 343 -7.85 6.65 10.25
CA GLY A 343 -7.59 7.64 9.21
C GLY A 343 -7.14 8.94 9.86
N ALA A 344 -5.95 9.39 9.46
CA ALA A 344 -5.22 10.51 10.06
C ALA A 344 -6.21 11.47 10.70
N ARG A 345 -6.35 11.38 12.03
CA ARG A 345 -7.06 12.42 12.77
C ARG A 345 -6.07 13.58 12.70
N LEU A 346 -6.18 14.36 11.64
CA LEU A 346 -5.71 15.72 11.59
C LEU A 346 -6.35 16.37 12.82
N MET A 347 -5.60 16.43 13.92
CA MET A 347 -6.05 17.16 15.09
C MET A 347 -6.21 18.61 14.64
N GLN A 348 -7.45 19.09 14.63
CA GLN A 348 -7.76 20.50 14.38
C GLN A 348 -7.22 21.36 15.53
#